data_AF-A0A350H2T2-F1
#
_entry.id   AF-A0A350H2T2-F1
#
_cell.length_a   1.000
_cell.length_b   1.000
_cell.length_c   1.000
_cell.angle_alpha   90.00
_cell.angle_beta   90.00
_cell.angle_gamma   90.00
#
_symmetry.space_group_name_H-M   'P 1'
#
loop_
_entity.id
_entity.type
_entity.pdbx_description
1 polymer ?
#
loop_
_entity_poly.entity_id
_entity_poly.type
_entity_poly.pdbx_seq_one_letter_code
_entity_poly.pdbx_strand_id
1 'polypeptide(L)'
;MKRELVIVIDFGGQYNQLVARRVRENNVYCEIYSYKTDIEQIKALNPKGIILTGGPNSCYEDGAPTYTKELFELGIPVLGLCYGAQMMQLILGGKVEKAPV
;
A
#
# COMPACT_ATOMS: atom_id res chain seq x y z
N MET A 1 -8.74 -6.09 -24.82
CA MET A 1 -8.98 -5.09 -23.76
C MET A 1 -7.86 -5.23 -22.73
N LYS A 2 -7.23 -4.12 -22.30
CA LYS A 2 -6.27 -4.14 -21.20
C LYS A 2 -7.05 -4.49 -19.92
N ARG A 3 -6.62 -5.54 -19.22
CA ARG A 3 -7.22 -5.98 -17.94
C ARG A 3 -6.93 -4.92 -16.87
N GLU A 4 -7.91 -4.62 -16.03
CA GLU A 4 -7.70 -3.73 -14.89
C GLU A 4 -6.82 -4.41 -13.84
N LEU A 5 -5.84 -3.67 -13.33
CA LEU A 5 -4.82 -4.16 -12.39
C LEU A 5 -4.87 -3.34 -11.11
N VAL A 6 -4.95 -4.02 -9.97
CA VAL A 6 -4.73 -3.45 -8.64
C VAL A 6 -3.40 -3.96 -8.10
N ILE A 7 -2.59 -3.06 -7.56
CA ILE A 7 -1.32 -3.41 -6.91
C ILE A 7 -1.53 -3.46 -5.41
N VAL A 8 -1.09 -4.56 -4.78
CA VAL A 8 -1.06 -4.70 -3.33
C VAL A 8 0.39 -4.53 -2.88
N ILE A 9 0.72 -3.42 -2.21
CA ILE A 9 2.05 -3.16 -1.66
C ILE A 9 2.11 -3.75 -0.25
N ASP A 10 3.02 -4.68 -0.05
CA ASP A 10 3.20 -5.41 1.19
C ASP A 10 4.27 -4.81 2.09
N PHE A 11 3.85 -4.42 3.30
CA PHE A 11 4.71 -3.92 4.39
C PHE A 11 5.10 -4.99 5.41
N GLY A 12 4.85 -6.28 5.10
CA GLY A 12 5.20 -7.43 5.94
C GLY A 12 4.05 -7.91 6.83
N GLY A 13 2.81 -7.57 6.48
CA GLY A 13 1.61 -8.01 7.20
C GLY A 13 1.20 -9.43 6.83
N GLN A 14 0.69 -10.18 7.81
CA GLN A 14 0.21 -11.56 7.61
C GLN A 14 -1.00 -11.68 6.67
N TYR A 15 -1.70 -10.56 6.40
CA TYR A 15 -2.95 -10.54 5.64
C TYR A 15 -2.79 -10.14 4.16
N ASN A 16 -1.57 -9.94 3.66
CA ASN A 16 -1.30 -9.56 2.26
C ASN A 16 -1.99 -10.49 1.23
N GLN A 17 -1.88 -11.81 1.41
CA GLN A 17 -2.49 -12.82 0.54
C GLN A 17 -4.02 -12.84 0.65
N LEU A 18 -4.56 -12.55 1.85
CA LEU A 18 -6.00 -12.45 2.05
C LEU A 18 -6.57 -11.23 1.33
N VAL A 19 -5.88 -10.08 1.39
CA VAL A 19 -6.26 -8.87 0.63
C VAL A 19 -6.28 -9.18 -0.86
N ALA A 20 -5.20 -9.77 -1.39
CA ALA A 20 -5.14 -10.15 -2.81
C ALA A 20 -6.24 -11.13 -3.21
N ARG A 21 -6.56 -12.11 -2.35
CA ARG A 21 -7.69 -13.03 -2.56
C ARG A 21 -9.01 -12.27 -2.64
N ARG A 22 -9.29 -11.31 -1.74
CA ARG A 22 -10.53 -10.51 -1.77
C ARG A 22 -10.65 -9.67 -3.04
N VAL A 23 -9.56 -9.11 -3.54
CA VAL A 23 -9.57 -8.39 -4.83
C VAL A 23 -9.94 -9.33 -5.97
N ARG A 24 -9.34 -10.53 -6.01
CA ARG A 24 -9.63 -11.54 -7.04
C ARG A 24 -11.05 -12.10 -6.97
N GLU A 25 -11.60 -12.25 -5.76
CA GLU A 25 -13.01 -12.64 -5.55
C GLU A 25 -14.00 -11.60 -6.10
N ASN A 26 -13.56 -10.34 -6.29
CA ASN A 26 -14.32 -9.29 -6.97
C ASN A 26 -14.05 -9.24 -8.49
N ASN A 27 -13.48 -10.29 -9.08
CA ASN A 27 -13.15 -10.40 -10.50
C ASN A 27 -12.13 -9.36 -11.03
N VAL A 28 -11.33 -8.76 -10.15
CA VAL A 28 -10.26 -7.84 -10.51
C VAL A 28 -8.91 -8.54 -10.38
N TYR A 29 -8.02 -8.34 -11.37
CA TYR A 29 -6.67 -8.89 -11.30
C TYR A 29 -5.78 -8.05 -10.39
N CYS A 30 -4.95 -8.74 -9.62
CA CYS A 30 -4.02 -8.07 -8.72
C CYS A 30 -2.70 -8.83 -8.59
N GLU A 31 -1.67 -8.05 -8.28
CA GLU A 31 -0.31 -8.52 -8.01
C GLU A 31 0.15 -7.96 -6.66
N ILE A 32 0.98 -8.73 -5.95
CA ILE A 32 1.55 -8.32 -4.66
C ILE A 32 3.00 -7.95 -4.88
N TYR A 33 3.38 -6.76 -4.44
CA TYR A 33 4.75 -6.25 -4.51
C TYR A 33 5.24 -5.86 -3.12
N SER A 34 6.55 -5.91 -2.89
CA SER A 34 7.13 -5.44 -1.64
C SER A 34 7.11 -3.92 -1.59
N TYR A 35 7.02 -3.31 -0.40
CA TYR A 35 7.27 -1.88 -0.23
C TYR A 35 8.66 -1.43 -0.69
N LYS A 36 9.60 -2.36 -0.92
CA LYS A 36 10.92 -2.08 -1.49
C LYS A 36 10.92 -1.98 -3.01
N THR A 37 9.81 -2.31 -3.67
CA THR A 37 9.69 -2.22 -5.12
C THR A 37 9.75 -0.75 -5.55
N ASP A 38 10.60 -0.48 -6.54
CA ASP A 38 10.79 0.86 -7.10
C ASP A 38 9.49 1.41 -7.70
N ILE A 39 9.25 2.71 -7.48
CA ILE A 39 8.03 3.39 -7.97
C ILE A 39 7.92 3.35 -9.50
N GLU A 40 9.03 3.38 -10.24
CA GLU A 40 9.03 3.30 -11.71
C GLU A 40 8.53 1.94 -12.19
N GLN A 41 8.81 0.86 -11.45
CA GLN A 41 8.24 -0.45 -11.74
C GLN A 41 6.73 -0.44 -11.53
N ILE A 42 6.25 0.19 -10.46
CA ILE A 42 4.81 0.33 -10.20
C ILE A 42 4.13 1.16 -11.30
N LYS A 43 4.74 2.26 -11.74
CA LYS A 43 4.23 3.10 -12.84
C LYS A 43 4.17 2.33 -14.15
N ALA A 44 5.20 1.56 -14.48
CA ALA A 44 5.27 0.75 -15.71
C ALA A 44 4.14 -0.29 -15.81
N LEU A 45 3.64 -0.78 -14.68
CA LEU A 45 2.49 -1.69 -14.63
C LEU A 45 1.15 -0.99 -14.94
N ASN A 46 1.11 0.34 -14.88
CA ASN A 46 -0.07 1.17 -15.14
C ASN A 46 -1.33 0.71 -14.37
N PRO A 47 -1.26 0.65 -13.03
CA PRO A 47 -2.36 0.17 -12.20
C PRO A 47 -3.55 1.13 -12.19
N LYS A 48 -4.73 0.57 -11.89
CA LYS A 48 -5.98 1.33 -11.69
C LYS A 48 -6.24 1.68 -10.22
N GLY A 49 -5.54 1.03 -9.30
CA GLY A 49 -5.59 1.34 -7.89
C GLY A 49 -4.47 0.64 -7.12
N ILE A 50 -4.18 1.16 -5.93
CA ILE A 50 -3.13 0.63 -5.04
C ILE A 50 -3.74 0.35 -3.67
N ILE A 51 -3.37 -0.78 -3.06
CA ILE A 51 -3.70 -1.12 -1.68
C ILE A 51 -2.40 -1.24 -0.89
N LEU A 52 -2.26 -0.48 0.19
CA LEU A 52 -1.13 -0.53 1.12
C LEU A 52 -1.53 -1.44 2.29
N THR A 53 -0.82 -2.56 2.48
CA THR A 53 -1.18 -3.53 3.52
C THR A 53 -0.82 -3.04 4.93
N GLY A 54 -1.36 -3.75 5.93
CA GLY A 54 -0.89 -3.65 7.30
C GLY A 54 0.52 -4.22 7.47
N GLY A 55 1.12 -3.96 8.62
CA GLY A 55 2.42 -4.50 9.02
C GLY A 55 2.48 -4.59 10.55
N PRO A 56 3.37 -5.42 11.10
CA PRO A 56 3.52 -5.58 12.55
C PRO A 56 4.21 -4.39 13.22
N ASN A 57 4.85 -3.52 12.42
CA ASN A 57 5.69 -2.44 12.90
C ASN A 57 4.88 -1.21 13.30
N SER A 58 5.47 -0.39 14.17
CA SER A 58 4.99 0.97 14.41
C SER A 58 5.50 1.90 13.31
N CYS A 59 4.63 2.76 12.75
CA CYS A 59 5.00 3.65 11.64
C CYS A 59 5.90 4.83 12.02
N TYR A 60 6.03 5.13 13.32
CA TYR A 60 6.78 6.27 13.85
C TYR A 60 8.21 5.91 14.33
N GLU A 61 8.64 4.66 14.19
CA GLU A 61 10.00 4.25 14.57
C GLU A 61 11.01 4.54 13.45
N ASP A 62 12.25 4.86 13.84
CA ASP A 62 13.32 5.06 12.87
C ASP A 62 13.56 3.78 12.05
N GLY A 63 13.55 3.91 10.73
CA GLY A 63 13.68 2.78 9.81
C GLY A 63 12.39 1.99 9.57
N ALA A 64 11.25 2.46 10.06
CA ALA A 64 9.96 1.84 9.78
C ALA A 64 9.69 1.76 8.25
N PRO A 65 9.13 0.65 7.74
CA PRO A 65 8.79 0.50 6.32
C PRO A 65 7.98 1.65 5.73
N THR A 66 8.59 2.46 4.86
CA THR A 66 7.92 3.59 4.23
C THR A 66 7.85 3.43 2.72
N TYR A 67 7.27 4.42 2.05
CA TYR A 67 7.24 4.50 0.59
C TYR A 67 7.44 5.95 0.12
N THR A 68 7.55 6.17 -1.20
CA THR A 68 7.71 7.53 -1.74
C THR A 68 6.37 8.29 -1.77
N LYS A 69 6.42 9.61 -1.54
CA LYS A 69 5.25 10.51 -1.69
C LYS A 69 4.66 10.48 -3.09
N GLU A 70 5.52 10.26 -4.09
CA GLU A 70 5.16 10.19 -5.50
C GLU A 70 4.06 9.16 -5.80
N LEU A 71 3.95 8.09 -4.99
CA LEU A 71 2.87 7.11 -5.10
C LEU A 71 1.47 7.76 -5.03
N PHE A 72 1.31 8.77 -4.17
CA PHE A 72 0.02 9.47 -3.98
C PHE A 72 -0.23 10.55 -5.05
N GLU A 73 0.79 10.87 -5.86
CA GLU A 73 0.72 11.88 -6.92
C GLU A 73 0.43 11.25 -8.30
N LEU A 74 0.33 9.91 -8.38
CA LEU A 74 0.01 9.15 -9.60
C LEU A 74 -1.40 9.39 -10.15
N GLY A 75 -2.28 10.07 -9.41
CA GLY A 75 -3.65 10.36 -9.85
C GLY A 75 -4.58 9.14 -9.87
N ILE A 76 -4.24 8.07 -9.13
CA ILE A 76 -5.07 6.86 -8.99
C ILE A 76 -5.47 6.63 -7.52
N PRO A 77 -6.59 5.95 -7.25
CA PRO A 77 -7.04 5.67 -5.89
C PRO A 77 -6.03 4.83 -5.10
N VAL A 78 -5.77 5.23 -3.85
CA VAL A 78 -4.93 4.49 -2.91
C VAL A 78 -5.73 4.18 -1.64
N LEU A 79 -5.79 2.91 -1.25
CA LEU A 79 -6.39 2.45 -0.01
C LEU A 79 -5.30 2.03 0.97
N GLY A 80 -5.24 2.69 2.13
CA GLY A 80 -4.37 2.28 3.24
C GLY A 80 -5.08 1.39 4.24
N LEU A 81 -4.48 0.25 4.62
CA LEU A 81 -4.99 -0.65 5.65
C LEU A 81 -4.07 -0.65 6.87
N CYS A 82 -4.60 -0.28 8.04
CA CYS A 82 -3.86 -0.27 9.31
C CYS A 82 -2.53 0.50 9.17
N TYR A 83 -1.39 -0.18 9.23
CA TYR A 83 -0.06 0.40 8.99
C TYR A 83 0.00 1.25 7.70
N GLY A 84 -0.54 0.75 6.58
CA GLY A 84 -0.56 1.49 5.32
C GLY A 84 -1.33 2.81 5.41
N ALA A 85 -2.39 2.88 6.22
CA ALA A 85 -3.13 4.11 6.48
C ALA A 85 -2.33 5.10 7.35
N GLN A 86 -1.64 4.59 8.37
CA GLN A 86 -0.80 5.41 9.22
C GLN A 86 0.39 6.00 8.46
N MET A 87 1.07 5.18 7.65
CA MET A 87 2.18 5.62 6.79
C MET A 87 1.70 6.67 5.77
N MET A 88 0.55 6.44 5.12
CA MET A 88 -0.08 7.43 4.23
C MET A 88 -0.30 8.77 4.96
N GLN A 89 -0.82 8.73 6.18
CA GLN A 89 -1.06 9.94 6.97
C GLN A 89 0.24 10.70 7.27
N LEU A 90 1.32 10.00 7.64
CA LEU A 90 2.63 10.63 7.88
C LEU A 90 3.21 11.27 6.62
N ILE A 91 3.20 10.56 5.48
CA ILE A 91 3.76 11.05 4.21
C ILE A 91 3.02 12.29 3.70
N LEU A 92 1.70 12.32 3.87
CA LEU A 92 0.86 13.42 3.40
C LEU A 92 0.80 14.61 4.37
N GLY A 93 1.69 14.64 5.38
CA GLY A 93 1.82 15.76 6.32
C GLY A 93 0.83 15.75 7.49
N GLY A 94 0.11 14.65 7.68
CA GLY A 94 -0.70 14.41 8.87
C GLY A 94 0.14 13.96 10.07
N LYS A 95 -0.54 13.56 11.14
CA LYS A 95 0.08 13.09 12.40
C LYS A 95 -0.45 11.73 12.78
N VAL A 96 0.42 10.85 13.28
CA VAL A 96 0.02 9.58 13.89
C VAL A 96 0.55 9.56 15.31
N GLU A 97 -0.32 9.21 16.26
CA GLU A 97 0.00 9.18 17.68
C GLU A 97 -0.10 7.76 18.22
N LYS A 98 0.62 7.51 19.31
CA LYS A 98 0.51 6.24 20.04
C LYS A 98 -0.86 6.18 20.70
N ALA A 99 -1.50 5.01 20.65
CA ALA A 99 -2.69 4.78 21.44
C ALA A 99 -2.35 4.92 22.94
N PRO A 100 -3.17 5.62 23.73
CA PRO A 100 -3.02 5.61 25.18
C PRO A 100 -3.20 4.17 25.68
N VAL A 101 -2.27 3.72 26.50
CA VAL A 101 -2.29 2.40 27.17
C VAL A 101 -3.15 2.47 28.42
#